data_AF-A0A7X4WR09-F1
#
_entry.id   AF-A0A7X4WR09-F1
#
_cell.length_a   1.000
_cell.length_b   1.000
_cell.length_c   1.000
_cell.angle_alpha   90.00
_cell.angle_beta   90.00
_cell.angle_gamma   90.00
#
_symmetry.space_group_name_H-M   'P 1'
#
loop_
_entity.id
_entity.type
_entity.pdbx_description
1 polymer ?
#
loop_
_entity_poly.entity_id
_entity_poly.type
_entity_poly.pdbx_seq_one_letter_code
_entity_poly.pdbx_strand_id
1 'polypeptide(L)'
;MDSKEEKEAGILQALAERLESQRLPRALAMKKRVDNGETLNELDIQFLKDVFDDAQRIMPIAERHPEWQTLVANLIGLYQEITSKALENEEHQKGKT
;
A
#
# COMPACT_ATOMS: atom_id res chain seq x y z
N MET A 1 6.03 -10.30 -33.25
CA MET A 1 7.10 -10.07 -32.26
C MET A 1 6.46 -9.52 -30.97
N ASP A 2 5.35 -10.13 -30.52
CA ASP A 2 4.32 -9.46 -29.70
C ASP A 2 4.12 -10.07 -28.29
N SER A 3 4.73 -11.23 -28.01
CA SER A 3 4.35 -12.05 -26.86
C SER A 3 4.84 -11.57 -25.49
N LYS A 4 5.80 -10.62 -25.46
CA LYS A 4 6.37 -10.13 -24.20
C LYS A 4 5.60 -8.91 -23.67
N GLU A 5 5.31 -7.95 -24.53
CA GLU A 5 4.55 -6.75 -24.19
C GLU A 5 3.09 -7.11 -23.85
N GLU A 6 2.46 -8.04 -24.58
CA GLU A 6 1.12 -8.53 -24.25
C GLU A 6 1.08 -9.24 -22.88
N LYS A 7 2.12 -10.01 -22.55
CA LYS A 7 2.23 -10.69 -21.26
C LYS A 7 2.45 -9.71 -20.12
N GLU A 8 3.30 -8.69 -20.33
CA GLU A 8 3.52 -7.62 -19.35
C GLU A 8 2.23 -6.82 -19.13
N ALA A 9 1.49 -6.48 -20.19
CA ALA A 9 0.19 -5.82 -20.08
C ALA A 9 -0.83 -6.64 -19.26
N GLY A 10 -0.91 -7.96 -19.48
CA GLY A 10 -1.80 -8.84 -18.70
C GLY A 10 -1.41 -8.94 -17.22
N ILE A 11 -0.11 -8.97 -16.90
CA ILE A 11 0.38 -8.94 -15.52
C ILE A 11 0.04 -7.60 -14.85
N LEU A 12 0.27 -6.50 -15.56
CA LEU A 12 -0.02 -5.16 -15.07
C LEU A 12 -1.52 -4.97 -14.80
N GLN A 13 -2.40 -5.43 -15.69
CA GLN A 13 -3.84 -5.37 -15.47
C GLN A 13 -4.26 -6.16 -14.22
N ALA A 14 -3.77 -7.39 -14.05
CA ALA A 14 -4.08 -8.19 -12.86
C ALA A 14 -3.59 -7.51 -11.56
N LEU A 15 -2.43 -6.84 -11.60
CA LEU A 15 -1.91 -6.07 -10.46
C LEU A 15 -2.79 -4.86 -10.14
N ALA A 16 -3.25 -4.13 -11.15
CA ALA A 16 -4.15 -3.00 -10.99
C ALA A 16 -5.51 -3.45 -10.40
N GLU A 17 -6.09 -4.52 -10.92
CA GLU A 17 -7.34 -5.10 -10.40
C GLU A 17 -7.20 -5.55 -8.94
N ARG A 18 -6.07 -6.19 -8.58
CA ARG A 18 -5.80 -6.59 -7.18
C ARG A 18 -5.61 -5.37 -6.27
N LEU A 19 -4.96 -4.32 -6.76
CA LEU A 19 -4.80 -3.08 -6.02
C LEU A 19 -6.17 -2.47 -5.69
N GLU A 20 -7.02 -2.31 -6.70
CA GLU A 20 -8.33 -1.67 -6.58
C GLU A 20 -9.32 -2.49 -5.75
N SER A 21 -9.42 -3.80 -6.01
CA SER A 21 -10.44 -4.65 -5.38
C SER A 21 -10.09 -5.12 -3.98
N GLN A 22 -8.79 -5.20 -3.63
CA GLN A 22 -8.35 -5.82 -2.38
C GLN A 22 -7.53 -4.88 -1.50
N ARG A 23 -6.44 -4.31 -2.05
CA ARG A 23 -5.45 -3.59 -1.24
C ARG A 23 -5.91 -2.21 -0.84
N LEU A 24 -6.47 -1.45 -1.78
CA LEU A 24 -6.90 -0.08 -1.55
C LEU A 24 -8.06 0.02 -0.56
N PRO A 25 -9.15 -0.79 -0.63
CA PRO A 25 -10.23 -0.75 0.35
C PRO A 25 -9.74 -1.04 1.77
N ARG A 26 -8.82 -2.00 1.92
CA ARG A 26 -8.22 -2.33 3.21
C ARG A 26 -7.33 -1.19 3.73
N ALA A 27 -6.50 -0.59 2.88
CA ALA A 27 -5.66 0.56 3.24
C ALA A 27 -6.51 1.75 3.69
N LEU A 28 -7.59 2.07 2.96
CA LEU A 28 -8.53 3.14 3.32
C LEU A 28 -9.26 2.87 4.64
N ALA A 29 -9.66 1.62 4.89
CA ALA A 29 -10.26 1.23 6.16
C ALA A 29 -9.27 1.37 7.34
N MET A 30 -8.00 0.98 7.14
CA MET A 30 -6.94 1.20 8.14
C MET A 30 -6.71 2.69 8.37
N LYS A 31 -6.61 3.50 7.30
CA LYS A 31 -6.47 4.96 7.40
C LYS A 31 -7.57 5.56 8.26
N LYS A 32 -8.84 5.23 7.98
CA LYS A 32 -9.98 5.72 8.75
C LYS A 32 -9.87 5.37 10.24
N ARG A 33 -9.44 4.16 10.58
CA ARG A 33 -9.25 3.72 11.96
C ARG A 33 -8.16 4.52 12.67
N VAL A 34 -6.98 4.66 12.06
CA VAL A 34 -5.88 5.43 12.67
C VAL A 34 -6.19 6.92 12.75
N ASP A 35 -6.93 7.47 11.80
CA ASP A 35 -7.41 8.86 11.86
C ASP A 35 -8.37 9.09 13.05
N ASN A 36 -9.08 8.05 13.52
CA ASN A 36 -9.92 8.08 14.72
C ASN A 36 -9.16 7.82 16.03
N GLY A 37 -7.84 7.66 15.99
CA GLY A 37 -7.02 7.43 17.18
C GLY A 37 -6.82 5.95 17.54
N GLU A 38 -7.29 5.01 16.72
CA GLU A 38 -7.00 3.59 16.90
C GLU A 38 -5.54 3.28 16.55
N THR A 39 -4.99 2.22 17.15
CA THR A 39 -3.67 1.70 16.77
C THR A 39 -3.79 0.55 15.77
N LEU A 40 -2.67 0.20 15.13
CA LEU A 40 -2.62 -0.94 14.22
C LEU A 40 -2.51 -2.23 15.02
N ASN A 41 -3.33 -3.21 14.66
CA ASN A 41 -3.23 -4.56 15.23
C ASN A 41 -2.23 -5.43 14.43
N GLU A 42 -1.95 -6.64 14.92
CA GLU A 42 -1.01 -7.56 14.27
C GLU A 42 -1.38 -7.89 12.82
N LEU A 43 -2.68 -8.01 12.50
CA LEU A 43 -3.14 -8.29 11.14
C LEU A 43 -2.92 -7.10 10.19
N ASP A 44 -3.07 -5.87 10.70
CA ASP A 44 -2.77 -4.66 9.96
C ASP A 44 -1.26 -4.55 9.68
N ILE A 45 -0.44 -4.84 10.69
CA ILE A 45 1.03 -4.84 10.58
C ILE A 45 1.49 -5.90 9.56
N GLN A 46 0.95 -7.12 9.63
CA GLN A 46 1.30 -8.17 8.67
C GLN A 46 0.91 -7.78 7.25
N PHE A 47 -0.27 -7.19 7.06
CA PHE A 47 -0.69 -6.71 5.75
C PHE A 47 0.23 -5.63 5.19
N LEU A 48 0.66 -4.67 6.01
CA LEU A 48 1.60 -3.63 5.58
C LEU A 48 2.95 -4.22 5.15
N LYS A 49 3.45 -5.23 5.88
CA LYS A 49 4.66 -5.97 5.48
C LYS A 49 4.50 -6.62 4.12
N ASP A 50 3.42 -7.37 3.92
CA ASP A 50 3.15 -8.06 2.64
C ASP A 50 3.03 -7.07 1.47
N VAL A 51 2.43 -5.90 1.71
CA VAL A 51 2.33 -4.82 0.72
C VAL A 51 3.71 -4.27 0.36
N PHE A 52 4.56 -4.00 1.35
CA PHE A 52 5.89 -3.44 1.11
C PHE A 52 6.83 -4.43 0.43
N ASP A 53 6.77 -5.71 0.81
CA ASP A 53 7.53 -6.77 0.15
C ASP A 53 7.16 -6.88 -1.33
N ASP A 54 5.86 -6.80 -1.64
CA ASP A 54 5.40 -6.79 -3.02
C ASP A 54 5.78 -5.50 -3.74
N ALA A 55 5.71 -4.34 -3.07
CA ALA A 55 6.12 -3.06 -3.63
C ALA A 55 7.59 -3.09 -4.08
N GLN A 56 8.49 -3.66 -3.27
CA GLN A 56 9.91 -3.82 -3.61
C GLN A 56 10.12 -4.67 -4.86
N ARG A 57 9.28 -5.69 -5.08
CA ARG A 57 9.39 -6.57 -6.26
C ARG A 57 8.89 -5.90 -7.54
N ILE A 58 7.89 -5.03 -7.44
CA ILE A 58 7.27 -4.36 -8.61
C ILE A 58 7.88 -2.99 -8.91
N MET A 59 8.60 -2.37 -7.97
CA MET A 59 9.19 -1.04 -8.13
C MET A 59 10.09 -0.91 -9.38
N PRO A 60 10.99 -1.87 -9.71
CA PRO A 60 11.81 -1.78 -10.92
C PRO A 60 10.99 -1.83 -12.23
N ILE A 61 9.78 -2.41 -12.18
CA ILE A 61 8.85 -2.42 -13.30
C ILE A 61 8.20 -1.04 -13.37
N ALA A 62 7.62 -0.56 -12.28
CA ALA A 62 6.96 0.76 -12.24
C ALA A 62 7.90 1.92 -12.63
N GLU A 63 9.19 1.86 -12.30
CA GLU A 63 10.20 2.84 -12.73
C GLU A 63 10.37 2.97 -14.24
N ARG A 64 10.08 1.90 -15.00
CA ARG A 64 10.17 1.87 -16.46
C ARG A 64 8.90 2.35 -17.16
N HIS A 65 7.84 2.59 -16.38
CA HIS A 65 6.51 2.92 -16.86
C HIS A 65 6.03 4.25 -16.24
N PRO A 66 6.32 5.39 -16.89
CA PRO A 66 5.96 6.72 -16.38
C PRO A 66 4.49 6.88 -15.97
N GLU A 67 3.58 6.16 -16.65
CA GLU A 67 2.15 6.17 -16.39
C GLU A 67 1.76 5.60 -15.00
N TRP A 68 2.68 4.88 -14.34
CA TRP A 68 2.49 4.32 -13.00
C TRP A 68 3.04 5.21 -11.89
N GLN A 69 3.89 6.18 -12.23
CA GLN A 69 4.62 6.99 -11.24
C GLN A 69 3.67 7.73 -10.30
N THR A 70 2.61 8.34 -10.83
CA THR A 70 1.60 9.02 -10.02
C THR A 70 0.86 8.06 -9.09
N LEU A 71 0.48 6.89 -9.59
CA LEU A 71 -0.20 5.87 -8.78
C LEU A 71 0.69 5.37 -7.64
N VAL A 72 1.95 5.05 -7.95
CA VAL A 72 2.92 4.59 -6.95
C VAL A 72 3.17 5.67 -5.90
N ALA A 73 3.36 6.92 -6.31
CA ALA A 73 3.54 8.04 -5.38
C ALA A 73 2.33 8.20 -4.44
N ASN A 74 1.11 8.11 -4.96
CA ASN A 74 -0.11 8.19 -4.16
C ASN A 74 -0.21 7.04 -3.13
N LEU A 75 0.18 5.82 -3.52
CA LEU A 75 0.19 4.67 -2.60
C LEU A 75 1.25 4.81 -1.52
N ILE A 76 2.46 5.26 -1.88
CA ILE A 76 3.52 5.53 -0.90
C ILE A 76 3.04 6.57 0.12
N GLY A 77 2.44 7.67 -0.35
CA GLY A 77 1.87 8.70 0.51
C GLY A 77 0.80 8.14 1.45
N LEU A 78 -0.15 7.35 0.93
CA LEU A 78 -1.20 6.71 1.73
C LEU A 78 -0.61 5.82 2.84
N TYR A 79 0.34 4.96 2.51
CA TYR A 79 0.93 4.05 3.51
C TYR A 79 1.78 4.80 4.53
N GLN A 80 2.47 5.87 4.12
CA GLN A 80 3.19 6.75 5.04
C GLN A 80 2.23 7.44 6.02
N GLU A 81 1.11 7.98 5.55
CA GLU A 81 0.10 8.58 6.43
C GLU A 81 -0.42 7.58 7.46
N ILE A 82 -0.73 6.35 7.01
CA ILE A 82 -1.22 5.29 7.90
C ILE A 82 -0.19 4.96 8.98
N THR A 83 1.07 4.73 8.61
CA THR A 83 2.10 4.31 9.56
C THR A 83 2.52 5.45 10.50
N SER A 84 2.63 6.68 10.00
CA SER A 84 2.88 7.86 10.83
C SER A 84 1.76 8.06 11.85
N LYS A 85 0.50 8.01 11.41
CA LYS A 85 -0.64 8.22 12.31
C LYS A 85 -0.78 7.11 13.34
N ALA A 86 -0.56 5.86 12.93
CA ALA A 86 -0.52 4.72 13.82
C ALA A 86 0.54 4.87 14.92
N LEU A 87 1.73 5.36 14.57
CA LEU A 87 2.82 5.58 15.51
C LEU A 87 2.45 6.65 16.54
N GLU A 88 1.89 7.79 16.11
CA GLU A 88 1.38 8.83 17.01
C GLU A 88 0.36 8.27 18.00
N ASN A 89 -0.57 7.42 17.52
CA ASN A 89 -1.60 6.82 18.37
C ASN A 89 -1.01 5.84 19.40
N GLU A 90 -0.01 5.04 19.00
CA GLU A 90 0.73 4.14 19.90
C GLU A 90 1.47 4.92 21.00
N GLU A 91 2.13 6.03 20.66
CA GLU A 91 2.81 6.88 21.64
C GLU A 91 1.81 7.52 22.62
N HIS A 92 0.67 8.00 22.12
CA HIS A 92 -0.41 8.52 22.97
C HIS A 92 -1.02 7.46 23.90
N GLN A 93 -1.12 6.21 23.47
CA GLN A 93 -1.61 5.11 24.31
C GLN A 93 -0.60 4.77 25.42
N LYS A 94 0.69 4.68 25.09
CA LYS A 94 1.75 4.40 26.05
C LYS A 94 1.92 5.51 27.10
N GLY A 95 1.74 6.78 26.72
CA GLY A 95 1.78 7.90 27.66
C GLY A 95 0.58 8.01 28.62
N LYS A 96 -0.48 7.22 28.40
CA LYS A 96 -1.67 7.16 29.28
C LYS A 96 -1.62 6.01 30.30
N THR A 97 -0.65 5.11 30.19
CA THR A 97 -0.47 3.93 31.06
C THR A 97 0.60 4.21 32.10
#